data_AF-A0A0K9GRA6-F1
#
_entry.id   AF-A0A0K9GRA6-F1
#
_cell.length_a   1.000
_cell.length_b   1.000
_cell.length_c   1.000
_cell.angle_alpha   90.00
_cell.angle_beta   90.00
_cell.angle_gamma   90.00
#
_symmetry.space_group_name_H-M   'P 1'
#
loop_
_entity.id
_entity.type
_entity.pdbx_description
1 polymer ?
#
loop_
_entity_poly.entity_id
_entity_poly.type
_entity_poly.pdbx_seq_one_letter_code
_entity_poly.pdbx_strand_id
1 'polypeptide(L)'
;MRDNILAIIKRRLKLSDDSLDDLIMDYIEQIEWKIKLYCNVSEIPEALKFVWASMVIDILRIEHPNEEAIAANVSEAINSVKLGDTTIGYGNKGNEVTSTSKRSMDDIVLNYSPELNRFRRLKSL
;
A
#
# COMPACT_ATOMS: atom_id res chain seq x y z
N MET A 1 -8.49 -4.15 -13.00
CA MET A 1 -7.62 -4.71 -11.93
C MET A 1 -7.68 -3.86 -10.67
N ARG A 2 -7.63 -2.53 -10.77
CA ARG A 2 -7.77 -1.58 -9.64
C ARG A 2 -9.02 -1.83 -8.78
N ASP A 3 -10.17 -2.09 -9.41
CA ASP A 3 -11.42 -2.38 -8.68
C ASP A 3 -11.32 -3.63 -7.79
N ASN A 4 -10.55 -4.63 -8.22
CA ASN A 4 -10.29 -5.83 -7.40
C ASN A 4 -9.43 -5.48 -6.19
N ILE A 5 -8.48 -4.54 -6.34
CA ILE A 5 -7.64 -4.06 -5.23
C ILE A 5 -8.48 -3.25 -4.25
N LEU A 6 -9.35 -2.36 -4.75
CA LEU A 6 -10.30 -1.60 -3.93
C LEU A 6 -11.20 -2.53 -3.11
N ALA A 7 -11.75 -3.57 -3.74
CA ALA A 7 -12.58 -4.55 -3.04
C ALA A 7 -11.80 -5.32 -1.93
N ILE A 8 -10.52 -5.65 -2.18
CA ILE A 8 -9.66 -6.28 -1.16
C ILE A 8 -9.43 -5.31 0.01
N ILE A 9 -9.15 -4.04 -0.28
CA ILE A 9 -8.89 -3.02 0.74
C ILE A 9 -10.13 -2.75 1.58
N LYS A 10 -11.29 -2.52 0.96
CA LYS A 10 -12.57 -2.36 1.65
C LYS A 10 -12.86 -3.52 2.59
N ARG A 11 -12.68 -4.76 2.11
CA ARG A 11 -12.88 -5.95 2.93
C ARG A 11 -11.93 -6.00 4.13
N ARG A 12 -10.67 -5.62 3.95
CA ARG A 12 -9.65 -5.61 5.02
C ARG A 12 -9.87 -4.50 6.04
N LEU A 13 -10.34 -3.33 5.59
CA LEU A 13 -10.68 -2.18 6.42
C LEU A 13 -12.13 -2.23 6.94
N LYS A 14 -12.88 -3.30 6.63
CA LYS A 14 -14.30 -3.46 6.98
C LYS A 14 -15.14 -2.21 6.66
N LEU A 15 -14.80 -1.53 5.56
CA LEU A 15 -15.54 -0.35 5.09
C LEU A 15 -16.90 -0.81 4.59
N SER A 16 -17.94 -0.18 5.13
CA SER A 16 -19.34 -0.48 4.82
C SER A 16 -19.94 0.55 3.88
N ASP A 17 -19.28 1.69 3.72
CA ASP A 17 -19.65 2.84 2.93
C ASP A 17 -18.61 3.12 1.83
N ASP A 18 -19.04 3.88 0.83
CA ASP A 18 -18.23 4.24 -0.33
C ASP A 18 -17.60 5.65 -0.17
N SER A 19 -17.62 6.21 1.04
CA SER A 19 -17.18 7.59 1.32
C SER A 19 -15.68 7.81 1.07
N LEU A 20 -14.87 6.75 1.21
CA LEU A 20 -13.43 6.77 1.02
C LEU A 20 -12.99 6.17 -0.32
N ASP A 21 -13.92 5.81 -1.20
CA ASP A 21 -13.61 5.12 -2.46
C ASP A 21 -12.68 5.90 -3.35
N ASP A 22 -13.00 7.17 -3.58
CA ASP A 22 -12.20 8.05 -4.43
C ASP A 22 -10.79 8.24 -3.86
N LEU A 23 -10.68 8.36 -2.53
CA LEU A 23 -9.40 8.49 -1.84
C LEU A 23 -8.57 7.21 -1.96
N ILE A 24 -9.17 6.05 -1.71
CA ILE A 24 -8.49 4.76 -1.80
C ILE A 24 -8.08 4.50 -3.24
N MET A 25 -8.93 4.83 -4.22
CA MET A 25 -8.62 4.69 -5.63
C MET A 25 -7.43 5.55 -6.05
N ASP A 26 -7.34 6.80 -5.58
CA ASP A 26 -6.18 7.66 -5.83
C ASP A 26 -4.87 7.02 -5.31
N TYR A 27 -4.87 6.49 -4.08
CA TYR A 27 -3.69 5.79 -3.55
C TYR A 27 -3.38 4.48 -4.30
N ILE A 28 -4.41 3.74 -4.74
CA ILE A 28 -4.24 2.55 -5.59
C ILE A 28 -3.48 2.94 -6.86
N GLU A 29 -3.89 4.00 -7.56
CA GLU A 29 -3.25 4.46 -8.80
C GLU A 29 -1.82 4.96 -8.58
N GLN A 30 -1.59 5.71 -7.51
CA GLN A 30 -0.26 6.21 -7.16
C GLN A 30 0.71 5.05 -6.88
N ILE A 31 0.27 4.05 -6.12
CA ILE A 31 1.11 2.88 -5.84
C ILE A 31 1.27 1.99 -7.05
N GLU A 32 0.27 1.89 -7.93
CA GLU A 32 0.40 1.19 -9.20
C GLU A 32 1.60 1.74 -9.99
N TRP A 33 1.63 3.07 -10.14
CA TRP A 33 2.68 3.77 -10.85
C TRP A 33 4.04 3.54 -10.21
N LYS A 34 4.13 3.59 -8.88
CA LYS A 34 5.38 3.35 -8.14
C LYS A 34 5.88 1.92 -8.30
N ILE A 35 5.01 0.91 -8.20
CA ILE A 35 5.38 -0.50 -8.41
C ILE A 35 5.86 -0.70 -9.85
N LYS A 36 5.15 -0.17 -10.85
CA LYS A 36 5.55 -0.26 -12.26
C LYS A 36 6.91 0.36 -12.50
N LEU A 37 7.15 1.55 -11.94
CA LEU A 37 8.43 2.25 -12.05
C LEU A 37 9.56 1.46 -11.38
N TYR A 38 9.33 0.95 -10.17
CA TYR A 38 10.32 0.18 -9.42
C TYR A 38 10.69 -1.15 -10.09
N CYS A 39 9.67 -1.92 -10.48
CA CYS A 39 9.84 -3.21 -11.13
C CYS A 39 10.22 -3.09 -12.60
N ASN A 40 10.10 -1.89 -13.20
CA ASN A 40 10.27 -1.62 -14.62
C ASN A 40 9.38 -2.54 -15.49
N VAL A 41 8.08 -2.57 -15.15
CA VAL A 41 7.06 -3.37 -15.83
C VAL A 41 5.93 -2.48 -16.32
N SER A 42 5.31 -2.82 -17.46
CA SER A 42 4.14 -2.12 -17.99
C SER A 42 2.86 -2.46 -17.22
N GLU A 43 2.78 -3.68 -16.71
CA GLU A 43 1.62 -4.23 -16.01
C GLU A 43 2.07 -4.95 -14.73
N ILE A 44 1.27 -4.82 -13.68
CA ILE A 44 1.54 -5.48 -12.39
C ILE A 44 1.05 -6.92 -12.48
N PRO A 45 1.91 -7.92 -12.25
CA PRO A 45 1.49 -9.32 -12.22
C PRO A 45 0.43 -9.57 -11.14
N GLU A 46 -0.52 -10.46 -11.40
CA GLU A 46 -1.58 -10.79 -10.43
C GLU A 46 -1.03 -11.31 -9.09
N ALA A 47 0.15 -11.93 -9.11
CA ALA A 47 0.86 -12.37 -7.90
C ALA A 47 1.12 -11.22 -6.90
N LEU A 48 1.23 -9.97 -7.37
CA LEU A 48 1.43 -8.79 -6.54
C LEU A 48 0.12 -8.15 -6.06
N LYS A 49 -1.05 -8.68 -6.40
CA LYS A 49 -2.35 -8.04 -6.03
C LYS A 49 -2.49 -7.81 -4.53
N PHE A 50 -2.07 -8.78 -3.72
CA PHE A 50 -2.17 -8.68 -2.27
C PHE A 50 -1.11 -7.76 -1.68
N VAL A 51 0.08 -7.71 -2.30
CA VAL A 51 1.18 -6.81 -1.93
C VAL A 51 0.77 -5.37 -2.20
N TRP A 52 0.24 -5.09 -3.39
CA TRP A 52 -0.27 -3.79 -3.78
C TRP A 52 -1.38 -3.32 -2.82
N ALA A 53 -2.35 -4.19 -2.50
CA ALA A 53 -3.39 -3.87 -1.53
C ALA A 53 -2.82 -3.55 -0.14
N SER A 54 -1.81 -4.29 0.33
CA SER A 54 -1.16 -4.04 1.62
C SER A 54 -0.42 -2.71 1.65
N MET A 55 0.33 -2.37 0.59
CA MET A 55 1.02 -1.08 0.47
C MET A 55 0.07 0.11 0.57
N VAL A 56 -1.09 0.01 -0.08
CA VAL A 56 -2.11 1.08 -0.04
C VAL A 56 -2.68 1.24 1.37
N ILE A 57 -2.98 0.13 2.05
CA ILE A 57 -3.44 0.16 3.45
C ILE A 57 -2.41 0.81 4.36
N ASP A 58 -1.12 0.51 4.19
CA ASP A 58 -0.07 1.08 5.01
C ASP A 58 0.08 2.59 4.79
N ILE A 59 -0.05 3.08 3.55
CA ILE A 59 -0.04 4.53 3.27
C ILE A 59 -1.27 5.20 3.86
N LEU A 60 -2.45 4.60 3.70
CA LEU A 60 -3.67 5.11 4.31
C LEU A 60 -3.53 5.25 5.83
N ARG A 61 -2.86 4.30 6.49
CA ARG A 61 -2.58 4.36 7.94
C ARG A 61 -1.58 5.45 8.31
N ILE A 62 -0.57 5.70 7.48
CA ILE A 62 0.44 6.73 7.74
C ILE A 62 -0.14 8.12 7.52
N GLU A 63 -0.89 8.32 6.44
CA GLU A 63 -1.40 9.64 6.03
C GLU A 63 -2.71 10.00 6.74
N HIS A 64 -3.52 9.00 7.11
CA HIS A 64 -4.83 9.19 7.76
C HIS A 64 -4.92 8.42 9.10
N PRO A 65 -4.03 8.67 10.07
CA PRO A 65 -3.99 7.92 11.34
C PRO A 65 -5.19 8.18 12.25
N ASN A 66 -5.91 9.30 12.03
CA ASN A 66 -7.07 9.71 12.84
C ASN A 66 -8.41 9.29 12.24
N GLU A 67 -8.42 8.71 11.04
CA GLU A 67 -9.64 8.18 10.43
C GLU A 67 -10.04 6.91 11.17
N GLU A 68 -11.16 6.95 11.90
CA GLU A 68 -11.63 5.86 12.77
C GLU A 68 -11.84 4.56 11.97
N ALA A 69 -12.30 4.69 10.72
CA ALA A 69 -12.45 3.58 9.78
C ALA A 69 -11.10 2.89 9.45
N ILE A 70 -10.00 3.63 9.45
CA ILE A 70 -8.64 3.14 9.17
C ILE A 70 -7.96 2.67 10.47
N ALA A 71 -8.18 3.37 11.58
CA ALA A 71 -7.58 3.12 12.89
C ALA A 71 -8.18 1.92 13.65
N ALA A 72 -9.49 1.64 13.49
CA ALA A 72 -10.19 0.60 14.26
C ALA A 72 -9.87 -0.85 13.85
N ASN A 73 -9.20 -1.08 12.71
CA ASN A 73 -9.02 -2.40 12.13
C ASN A 73 -7.71 -3.11 12.52
N VAL A 74 -7.23 -2.86 13.75
CA VAL A 74 -6.02 -3.50 14.31
C VAL A 74 -6.20 -5.00 14.60
N SER A 75 -7.43 -5.52 14.67
CA SER A 75 -7.66 -6.87 15.18
C SER A 75 -8.07 -7.89 14.09
N GLU A 76 -7.23 -8.91 13.91
CA GLU A 76 -7.54 -10.30 13.52
C GLU A 76 -7.36 -10.80 12.08
N ALA A 77 -7.45 -10.00 11.01
CA ALA A 77 -7.38 -10.57 9.65
C ALA A 77 -5.95 -10.74 9.08
N ILE A 78 -4.91 -10.19 9.75
CA ILE A 78 -3.52 -10.15 9.25
C ILE A 78 -2.59 -11.04 10.09
N ASN A 79 -3.11 -11.78 11.08
CA ASN A 79 -2.29 -12.54 12.04
C ASN A 79 -1.60 -13.80 11.49
N SER A 80 -1.68 -14.15 10.21
CA SER A 80 -0.92 -15.31 9.72
C SER A 80 -0.56 -15.29 8.23
N VAL A 81 -0.12 -14.16 7.68
CA VAL A 81 0.89 -14.25 6.64
C VAL A 81 2.16 -13.69 7.23
N LYS A 82 3.01 -14.62 7.68
CA LYS A 82 4.42 -14.41 7.95
C LYS A 82 5.08 -14.02 6.62
N LEU A 83 4.77 -12.83 6.12
CA LEU A 83 5.38 -12.21 4.96
C LEU A 83 6.72 -11.70 5.50
N GLY A 84 7.71 -12.58 5.43
CA GLY A 84 8.96 -12.52 6.18
C GLY A 84 9.62 -11.14 6.12
N ASP A 85 10.00 -10.66 7.30
CA ASP A 85 10.98 -9.60 7.55
C ASP A 85 10.57 -8.13 7.32
N THR A 86 9.34 -7.81 6.93
CA THR A 86 8.93 -6.40 6.82
C THR A 86 8.47 -5.85 8.17
N THR A 87 9.40 -5.28 8.95
CA THR A 87 9.09 -4.51 10.16
C THR A 87 8.91 -3.04 9.79
N ILE A 88 7.67 -2.56 9.72
CA ILE A 88 7.38 -1.14 9.50
C ILE A 88 7.42 -0.41 10.85
N GLY A 89 8.44 0.43 11.04
CA GLY A 89 8.54 1.32 12.18
C GLY A 89 7.70 2.59 11.96
N TYR A 90 6.56 2.69 12.62
CA TYR A 90 5.71 3.89 12.60
C TYR A 90 6.36 4.99 13.46
N GLY A 91 7.28 5.75 12.87
CA GLY A 91 7.89 6.91 13.52
C GLY A 91 6.93 8.10 13.48
N ASN A 92 6.36 8.47 14.64
CA ASN A 92 5.62 9.73 14.82
C ASN A 92 6.47 10.93 14.34
N LYS A 93 6.17 11.48 13.17
CA LYS A 93 6.65 12.80 12.75
C LYS A 93 5.45 13.61 12.24
N GLY A 94 5.12 14.63 13.02
CA GLY A 94 3.89 15.40 12.89
C GLY A 94 3.78 16.23 11.62
N ASN A 95 2.53 16.56 11.30
CA ASN A 95 2.02 17.66 10.48
C ASN A 95 3.06 18.49 9.71
N GLU A 96 3.47 18.00 8.55
CA GLU A 96 3.98 18.86 7.47
C GLU A 96 3.43 18.34 6.14
N VAL A 97 2.29 18.92 5.76
CA VAL A 97 1.56 18.60 4.53
C VAL A 97 2.34 19.20 3.37
N THR A 98 2.98 18.33 2.57
CA THR A 98 3.31 18.46 1.12
C THR A 98 4.57 17.67 0.73
N SER A 99 5.45 17.32 1.67
CA SER A 99 6.64 16.48 1.42
C SER A 99 6.61 15.11 2.12
N THR A 100 5.75 14.95 3.12
CA THR A 100 5.60 13.71 3.90
C THR A 100 5.01 12.59 3.05
N SER A 101 3.93 12.84 2.30
CA SER A 101 3.26 11.80 1.51
C SER A 101 4.15 11.15 0.45
N LYS A 102 5.00 11.93 -0.23
CA LYS A 102 5.95 11.40 -1.21
C LYS A 102 7.01 10.52 -0.54
N ARG A 103 7.48 10.93 0.64
CA ARG A 103 8.45 10.18 1.43
C ARG A 103 7.83 8.89 1.98
N SER A 104 6.61 8.96 2.51
CA SER A 104 5.83 7.80 2.96
C SER A 104 5.67 6.77 1.85
N MET A 105 5.37 7.20 0.61
CA MET A 105 5.24 6.30 -0.54
C MET A 105 6.56 5.63 -0.93
N ASP A 106 7.65 6.39 -0.98
CA ASP A 106 8.96 5.83 -1.32
C ASP A 106 9.45 4.86 -0.23
N ASP A 107 9.24 5.20 1.03
CA ASP A 107 9.56 4.34 2.18
C ASP A 107 8.75 3.03 2.13
N ILE A 108 7.47 3.09 1.74
CA ILE A 108 6.64 1.89 1.55
C ILE A 108 7.18 1.02 0.42
N VAL A 109 7.52 1.58 -0.74
CA VAL A 109 8.10 0.79 -1.84
C VAL A 109 9.41 0.11 -1.40
N LEU A 110 10.24 0.81 -0.61
CA LEU A 110 11.47 0.26 -0.07
C LEU A 110 11.24 -0.86 0.95
N ASN A 111 10.25 -0.72 1.83
CA ASN A 111 9.89 -1.74 2.82
C ASN A 111 9.47 -3.05 2.15
N TYR A 112 8.73 -2.95 1.04
CA TYR A 112 8.29 -4.12 0.26
C TYR A 112 9.28 -4.52 -0.85
N SER A 113 10.47 -3.91 -0.91
CA SER A 113 11.49 -4.23 -1.90
C SER A 113 11.86 -5.72 -1.97
N PRO A 114 11.90 -6.53 -0.88
CA PRO A 114 12.20 -7.97 -0.98
C PRO A 114 11.18 -8.75 -1.82
N GLU A 115 9.92 -8.33 -1.78
CA GLU A 115 8.83 -8.92 -2.54
C GLU A 115 8.82 -8.41 -3.98
N LEU A 116 9.01 -7.11 -4.16
CA LEU A 116 9.04 -6.46 -5.48
C LEU A 116 10.26 -6.88 -6.30
N ASN A 117 11.42 -7.11 -5.67
CA ASN A 117 12.65 -7.50 -6.34
C ASN A 117 12.50 -8.80 -7.15
N ARG A 118 11.61 -9.71 -6.75
CA ARG A 118 11.33 -10.96 -7.48
C ARG A 118 10.70 -10.71 -8.86
N PHE A 119 10.05 -9.58 -9.03
CA PHE A 119 9.35 -9.18 -10.26
C PHE A 119 10.07 -8.05 -11.00
N ARG A 120 11.19 -7.57 -10.45
CA ARG A 120 11.98 -6.50 -11.05
C ARG A 120 12.69 -7.00 -12.30
N ARG A 121 12.39 -6.38 -13.44
CA ARG A 121 13.08 -6.64 -14.70
C ARG A 121 14.33 -5.77 -14.77
N LEU A 122 15.49 -6.40 -14.65
CA LEU A 122 16.75 -5.73 -14.96
C LEU A 122 16.73 -5.37 -16.45
N LYS A 123 16.89 -4.08 -16.72
CA LYS A 123 17.10 -3.62 -18.10
C LYS A 123 18.44 -4.19 -18.54
N SER A 124 18.42 -5.23 -19.38
CA SER A 124 19.58 -5.54 -20.20
C SER A 124 19.82 -4.31 -21.07
N LEU A 125 20.94 -3.64 -20.83
CA LEU A 125 21.48 -2.67 -21.77
C LEU A 125 21.84 -3.37 -23.08
#